data_AF-A0A6A0GZ70-F1
#
_entry.id   AF-A0A6A0GZ70-F1
#
_cell.length_a   1.000
_cell.length_b   1.000
_cell.length_c   1.000
_cell.angle_alpha   90.00
_cell.angle_beta   90.00
_cell.angle_gamma   90.00
#
_symmetry.space_group_name_H-M   'P 1'
#
loop_
_entity.id
_entity.type
_entity.pdbx_description
1 polymer ?
#
loop_
_entity_poly.entity_id
_entity_poly.type
_entity_poly.pdbx_seq_one_letter_code
_entity_poly.pdbx_strand_id
1 'polypeptide(L)'
;MTGLKVCRNPHQILNILHTKILRCLQKMPQDAAYRKYTEQIVLERDAAVKAEASVPELEKRVGGGQAEELIQQAEHELMLARKMLEWKPWEPLVTDPPKNQWKWPIH
;
A
#
# COMPACT_ATOMS: atom_id res chain seq x y z
N MET A 1 17.58 12.61 7.28
CA MET A 1 16.38 12.93 8.10
C MET A 1 16.68 12.58 9.55
N THR A 2 16.21 13.37 10.51
CA THR A 2 16.41 13.14 11.96
C THR A 2 15.09 12.66 12.58
N GLY A 3 15.10 11.49 13.24
CA GLY A 3 13.95 11.03 14.04
C GLY A 3 13.51 9.58 13.84
N LEU A 4 13.90 8.90 12.77
CA LEU A 4 13.62 7.47 12.57
C LEU A 4 14.66 6.64 13.33
N LYS A 5 14.20 5.76 14.23
CA LYS A 5 15.08 4.80 14.90
C LYS A 5 15.53 3.76 13.89
N VAL A 6 16.85 3.59 13.76
CA VAL A 6 17.45 2.57 12.90
C VAL A 6 16.83 1.20 13.23
N CYS A 7 16.21 0.60 12.23
CA CYS A 7 15.56 -0.67 12.40
C CYS A 7 16.59 -1.79 12.29
N ARG A 8 16.70 -2.64 13.32
CA ARG A 8 17.72 -3.70 13.34
C ARG A 8 17.45 -4.80 12.32
N ASN A 9 16.18 -5.16 12.10
CA ASN A 9 15.77 -6.26 11.22
C ASN A 9 14.63 -5.83 10.26
N PRO A 10 14.90 -4.96 9.28
CA PRO A 10 13.86 -4.45 8.39
C PRO A 10 13.20 -5.55 7.54
N HIS A 11 13.96 -6.53 7.06
CA HIS A 11 13.43 -7.64 6.24
C HIS A 11 12.35 -8.46 6.96
N GLN A 12 12.57 -8.77 8.25
CA GLN A 12 11.59 -9.54 9.03
C GLN A 12 10.30 -8.74 9.22
N ILE A 13 10.42 -7.45 9.54
CA ILE A 13 9.26 -6.58 9.76
C ILE A 13 8.47 -6.39 8.46
N LEU A 14 9.16 -6.08 7.35
CA LEU A 14 8.54 -5.92 6.03
C LEU A 14 7.79 -7.18 5.61
N ASN A 15 8.38 -8.37 5.78
CA ASN A 15 7.72 -9.64 5.44
C ASN A 15 6.45 -9.87 6.30
N ILE A 16 6.51 -9.56 7.60
CA ILE A 16 5.34 -9.64 8.48
C ILE A 16 4.26 -8.65 8.04
N LEU A 17 4.63 -7.42 7.70
CA LEU A 17 3.69 -6.38 7.27
C LEU A 17 3.05 -6.72 5.93
N HIS A 18 3.83 -7.11 4.92
CA HIS A 18 3.32 -7.55 3.62
C HIS A 18 2.35 -8.73 3.77
N THR A 19 2.71 -9.74 4.59
CA THR A 19 1.81 -10.87 4.86
C THR A 19 0.49 -10.41 5.51
N LYS A 20 0.54 -9.47 6.45
CA LYS A 20 -0.67 -8.89 7.07
C LYS A 20 -1.52 -8.11 6.07
N ILE A 21 -0.89 -7.33 5.18
CA ILE A 21 -1.58 -6.57 4.13
C ILE A 21 -2.28 -7.53 3.17
N LEU A 22 -1.58 -8.55 2.65
CA LEU A 22 -2.14 -9.55 1.75
C LEU A 22 -3.34 -10.27 2.38
N ARG A 23 -3.26 -10.64 3.67
CA ARG A 23 -4.41 -11.22 4.41
C ARG A 23 -5.58 -10.25 4.56
N CYS A 24 -5.32 -8.95 4.66
CA CYS A 24 -6.37 -7.92 4.71
C CYS A 24 -7.07 -7.79 3.36
N LEU A 25 -6.28 -7.72 2.28
CA LEU A 25 -6.76 -7.61 0.90
C LEU A 25 -7.57 -8.83 0.45
N GLN A 26 -7.25 -10.03 0.95
CA GLN A 26 -8.03 -11.26 0.72
C GLN A 26 -9.49 -11.15 1.17
N LYS A 27 -9.82 -10.24 2.10
CA LYS A 27 -11.21 -10.00 2.55
C LYS A 27 -12.00 -9.10 1.59
N MET A 28 -11.33 -8.46 0.62
CA MET A 28 -11.97 -7.61 -0.37
C MET A 28 -12.36 -8.43 -1.61
N PRO A 29 -13.36 -7.99 -2.39
CA PRO A 29 -13.69 -8.62 -3.67
C PRO A 29 -12.52 -8.60 -4.67
N GLN A 30 -12.39 -9.63 -5.52
CA GLN A 30 -11.28 -9.75 -6.47
C GLN A 30 -11.37 -8.75 -7.64
N ASP A 31 -12.57 -8.28 -7.93
CA ASP A 31 -12.86 -7.25 -8.95
C ASP A 31 -12.55 -5.83 -8.45
N ALA A 32 -12.37 -5.63 -7.14
CA ALA A 32 -12.01 -4.33 -6.59
C ALA A 32 -10.66 -3.87 -7.14
N ALA A 33 -10.66 -2.73 -7.85
CA ALA A 33 -9.45 -2.17 -8.46
C ALA A 33 -8.33 -1.96 -7.42
N TYR A 34 -8.68 -1.43 -6.24
CA TYR A 34 -7.73 -1.23 -5.14
C TYR A 34 -7.03 -2.54 -4.75
N ARG A 35 -7.78 -3.64 -4.58
CA ARG A 35 -7.21 -4.94 -4.25
C ARG A 35 -6.18 -5.39 -5.29
N LYS A 36 -6.54 -5.34 -6.58
CA LYS A 36 -5.68 -5.81 -7.67
C LYS A 36 -4.35 -5.06 -7.73
N TYR A 37 -4.39 -3.73 -7.66
CA TYR A 37 -3.18 -2.91 -7.73
C TYR A 37 -2.33 -3.02 -6.46
N THR A 38 -2.96 -3.00 -5.29
CA THR A 38 -2.21 -3.11 -4.02
C THR A 38 -1.59 -4.50 -3.87
N GLU A 39 -2.28 -5.58 -4.24
CA GLU A 39 -1.71 -6.93 -4.23
C GLU A 39 -0.47 -7.02 -5.14
N GLN A 40 -0.54 -6.47 -6.36
CA GLN A 40 0.59 -6.45 -7.29
C GLN A 40 1.80 -5.73 -6.69
N ILE A 41 1.61 -4.53 -6.15
CA ILE A 41 2.69 -3.71 -5.56
C ILE A 41 3.30 -4.42 -4.34
N VAL A 42 2.47 -4.99 -3.46
CA VAL A 42 2.94 -5.67 -2.26
C VAL A 42 3.71 -6.93 -2.62
N LEU A 43 3.27 -7.71 -3.62
CA LEU A 43 3.97 -8.90 -4.08
C LEU A 43 5.32 -8.57 -4.72
N GLU A 44 5.39 -7.51 -5.53
CA GLU A 44 6.64 -7.05 -6.14
C GLU A 44 7.65 -6.63 -5.07
N ARG A 45 7.19 -5.85 -4.07
CA ARG A 45 8.02 -5.43 -2.94
C ARG A 45 8.45 -6.60 -2.07
N ASP A 46 7.56 -7.55 -1.81
CA ASP A 46 7.87 -8.76 -1.05
C ASP A 46 8.90 -9.64 -1.78
N ALA A 47 8.79 -9.76 -3.10
CA ALA A 47 9.78 -10.45 -3.93
C ALA A 47 11.15 -9.76 -3.87
N ALA A 48 11.19 -8.42 -3.91
CA ALA A 48 12.44 -7.67 -3.73
C ALA A 48 13.06 -7.90 -2.34
N VAL A 49 12.26 -7.87 -1.27
CA VAL A 49 12.70 -8.12 0.12
C VAL A 49 13.26 -9.53 0.31
N LYS A 50 12.72 -10.52 -0.43
CA LYS A 50 13.21 -11.92 -0.41
C LYS A 50 14.44 -12.14 -1.28
N ALA A 51 14.55 -11.43 -2.39
CA ALA A 51 15.67 -11.57 -3.32
C ALA A 51 16.95 -10.92 -2.78
N GLU A 52 16.83 -9.75 -2.14
CA GLU A 52 17.96 -9.02 -1.59
C GLU A 52 18.11 -9.31 -0.09
N ALA A 53 19.26 -9.87 0.31
CA ALA A 53 19.58 -10.09 1.73
C ALA A 53 20.20 -8.85 2.41
N SER A 54 20.64 -7.88 1.60
CA SER A 54 21.27 -6.65 2.04
C SER A 54 20.27 -5.50 2.02
N VAL A 55 20.21 -4.76 3.12
CA VAL A 55 19.38 -3.54 3.25
C VAL A 55 19.72 -2.50 2.19
N PRO A 56 20.99 -2.12 1.94
CA PRO A 56 21.30 -1.11 0.94
C PRO A 56 20.97 -1.52 -0.51
N GLU A 57 21.10 -2.80 -0.86
CA GLU A 57 20.69 -3.27 -2.21
C GLU A 57 19.16 -3.28 -2.36
N LEU A 58 18.44 -3.64 -1.28
CA LEU A 58 16.99 -3.57 -1.24
C LEU A 58 16.49 -2.13 -1.46
N GLU A 59 17.08 -1.15 -0.77
CA GLU A 59 16.74 0.27 -0.91
C GLU A 59 16.90 0.75 -2.35
N LYS A 60 18.02 0.37 -2.98
CA LYS A 60 18.31 0.72 -4.38
C LYS A 60 17.34 0.07 -5.36
N ARG A 61 16.96 -1.18 -5.10
CA ARG A 61 16.06 -1.96 -5.98
C ARG A 61 14.60 -1.49 -5.89
N VAL A 62 14.12 -1.20 -4.68
CA VAL A 62 12.73 -0.74 -4.46
C VAL A 62 12.57 0.75 -4.82
N GLY A 63 13.66 1.54 -4.74
CA GLY A 63 13.65 2.95 -5.14
C GLY A 63 12.74 3.82 -4.27
N GLY A 64 12.48 3.41 -3.03
CA GLY A 64 11.46 3.99 -2.15
C GLY A 64 11.99 4.71 -0.92
N GLY A 65 13.28 5.04 -0.89
CA GLY A 65 13.94 5.68 0.25
C GLY A 65 14.64 4.67 1.16
N GLN A 66 14.73 5.01 2.45
CA GLN A 66 15.36 4.14 3.46
C GLN A 66 14.44 2.97 3.85
N ALA A 67 15.00 1.87 4.34
CA ALA A 67 14.22 0.72 4.80
C ALA A 67 13.20 1.08 5.89
N GLU A 68 13.50 2.05 6.76
CA GLU A 68 12.57 2.59 7.75
C GLU A 68 11.35 3.26 7.12
N GLU A 69 11.53 4.02 6.03
CA GLU A 69 10.44 4.67 5.31
C GLU A 69 9.56 3.63 4.62
N LEU A 70 10.16 2.57 4.08
CA LEU A 70 9.42 1.43 3.52
C LEU A 70 8.56 0.73 4.57
N ILE A 71 9.08 0.55 5.79
CA ILE A 71 8.30 -0.01 6.91
C ILE A 71 7.12 0.90 7.24
N GLN A 72 7.35 2.21 7.36
CA GLN A 72 6.30 3.17 7.67
C GLN A 72 5.22 3.21 6.57
N GLN A 73 5.62 3.16 5.30
CA GLN A 73 4.70 3.04 4.17
C GLN A 73 3.87 1.76 4.27
N ALA A 74 4.48 0.63 4.59
CA ALA A 74 3.76 -0.64 4.76
C ALA A 74 2.79 -0.60 5.96
N GLU A 75 3.14 0.07 7.06
CA GLU A 75 2.22 0.28 8.19
C GLU A 75 1.02 1.16 7.82
N HIS A 76 1.27 2.27 7.11
CA HIS A 76 0.21 3.14 6.61
C HIS A 76 -0.70 2.41 5.62
N GLU A 77 -0.13 1.60 4.73
CA GLU A 77 -0.89 0.78 3.79
C GLU A 77 -1.74 -0.27 4.52
N LEU A 78 -1.22 -0.90 5.57
CA LEU A 78 -2.00 -1.83 6.39
C LEU A 78 -3.18 -1.14 7.09
N MET A 79 -2.97 0.06 7.61
CA MET A 79 -4.05 0.87 8.19
C MET A 79 -5.07 1.27 7.13
N LEU A 80 -4.62 1.71 5.95
CA LEU A 80 -5.48 2.08 4.84
C LEU A 80 -6.31 0.88 4.38
N ALA A 81 -5.70 -0.28 4.16
CA ALA A 81 -6.40 -1.50 3.75
C ALA A 81 -7.50 -1.89 4.74
N ARG A 82 -7.28 -1.70 6.05
CA ARG A 82 -8.32 -1.92 7.07
C ARG A 82 -9.48 -0.93 6.93
N LYS A 83 -9.19 0.36 6.73
CA LYS A 83 -10.21 1.38 6.50
C LYS A 83 -10.99 1.14 5.21
N MET A 84 -10.31 0.68 4.15
CA MET A 84 -10.94 0.34 2.86
C MET A 84 -11.94 -0.81 3.01
N LEU A 85 -11.74 -1.74 3.97
CA LEU A 85 -12.74 -2.76 4.30
C LEU A 85 -14.02 -2.17 4.90
N GLU A 86 -13.90 -1.11 5.71
CA GLU A 86 -15.04 -0.43 6.31
C GLU A 86 -15.76 0.46 5.29
N TRP A 87 -14.99 1.19 4.46
CA TRP A 87 -15.53 2.13 3.48
C TRP A 87 -16.12 1.49 2.24
N LYS A 88 -15.67 0.28 1.88
CA LYS A 88 -16.09 -0.46 0.68
C LYS A 88 -16.17 0.40 -0.58
N PRO A 89 -15.07 1.08 -0.97
CA PRO A 89 -15.07 2.02 -2.10
C PRO A 89 -15.28 1.37 -3.47
N TRP A 90 -15.32 0.03 -3.52
CA TRP A 90 -15.69 -0.74 -4.71
C TRP A 90 -17.21 -0.81 -4.93
N GLU A 91 -18.01 -0.36 -3.97
CA GLU A 91 -19.45 -0.18 -4.18
C GLU A 91 -19.70 0.99 -5.15
N PRO A 92 -20.80 0.96 -5.91
CA PRO A 92 -21.14 2.04 -6.83
C PRO A 92 -21.32 3.37 -6.10
N LEU A 93 -21.20 4.47 -6.86
CA LEU A 93 -21.36 5.82 -6.32
C LEU A 93 -22.67 5.94 -5.54
N VAL A 94 -22.56 6.42 -4.29
CA VAL A 94 -23.71 6.59 -3.39
C VAL A 94 -24.72 7.60 -3.96
N THR A 95 -24.25 8.61 -4.68
CA THR A 95 -25.07 9.63 -5.33
C THR A 95 -24.47 10.01 -6.66
N ASP A 96 -25.28 10.06 -7.71
CA ASP A 96 -24.90 10.68 -8.98
C ASP A 96 -24.65 12.19 -8.78
N PRO A 97 -23.61 12.75 -9.42
CA PRO A 97 -23.37 14.18 -9.34
C PRO A 97 -24.53 14.96 -9.98
N PRO A 98 -24.97 16.09 -9.40
CA PRO A 98 -25.96 16.96 -10.02
C PRO A 98 -25.50 17.43 -11.41
N LYS A 99 -26.46 17.59 -12.34
CA LYS A 99 -26.19 18.15 -13.67
C LYS A 99 -25.53 19.53 -13.50
N ASN A 100 -24.35 19.71 -14.08
CA ASN A 100 -23.46 20.89 -14.02
C ASN A 100 -22.48 21.01 -12.83
N GLN A 101 -22.39 20.06 -11.89
CA GLN A 101 -21.42 20.14 -10.78
C GLN A 101 -19.96 20.25 -11.26
N TRP A 102 -19.62 19.55 -12.35
CA TRP A 102 -18.26 19.49 -12.90
C TRP A 102 -18.12 20.17 -14.27
N LYS A 103 -19.06 21.05 -14.64
CA LYS A 103 -18.99 21.80 -15.91
C LYS A 103 -18.07 23.02 -15.73
N TRP A 104 -16.94 23.03 -16.42
CA TRP A 104 -16.01 24.17 -16.46
C TRP A 104 -15.48 24.40 -17.89
N PRO A 105 -15.47 25.65 -18.40
CA PRO A 105 -16.06 26.86 -17.82
C PRO A 105 -17.60 26.84 -17.87
N ILE A 106 -18.21 27.66 -17.01
CA ILE A 106 -19.67 27.88 -16.98
C ILE A 106 -20.01 28.85 -18.12
N HIS A 107 -20.27 28.31 -19.31
CA HIS A 107 -20.97 29.03 -20.39
C HIS A 107 -22.43 28.61 -20.42
#